data_AF-A0A9X3XWD9-F1
#
_entry.id   AF-A0A9X3XWD9-F1
#
_cell.length_a   1.000
_cell.length_b   1.000
_cell.length_c   1.000
_cell.angle_alpha   90.00
_cell.angle_beta   90.00
_cell.angle_gamma   90.00
#
_symmetry.space_group_name_H-M   'P 1'
#
loop_
_entity.id
_entity.type
_entity.pdbx_description
1 polymer ?
#
loop_
_entity_poly.entity_id
_entity_poly.type
_entity_poly.pdbx_seq_one_letter_code
_entity_poly.pdbx_strand_id
1 'polypeptide(L)'
;KFEITKEGQVVKCDVKDKATTGKLLIKKVDVATGKEVPGAKIKITCTEGLDKGKAFEFISTDKEQEFTLKAGQYEFVETQAPKGYELNKEVGKFEITKEGQVVKCDVKDKATTGKLLIKKVDVATGKEVPGAKIKVICTEGLDKGKSFEFVSTDKEQEFTLKAGQYEYVETQAPKGYELNKEVGKFEITKEGQIVKCDVKDSKTTGKLVFKKVDSKTGEVLDGAEIKLVCTEGLDKGKEITFTSKKEGNEFDLLAGEYEISELKAPEGYELTKEIKKFTVNKQGEVVNCTLDNTKFEIVKTGSNFDVNALIPFGIILVAGGLGALILSKKRKLS
;
A
#
# COMPACT_ATOMS: atom_id res chain seq x y z
N LYS A 1 -69.28 36.31 30.97
CA LYS A 1 -70.56 36.75 31.58
C LYS A 1 -70.64 38.26 31.41
N PHE A 2 -71.68 38.77 30.79
CA PHE A 2 -72.02 40.19 30.83
C PHE A 2 -73.45 40.32 31.34
N GLU A 3 -73.75 41.46 31.95
CA GLU A 3 -75.05 41.79 32.52
C GLU A 3 -75.52 43.10 31.90
N ILE A 4 -76.75 43.11 31.39
CA ILE A 4 -77.40 44.28 30.77
C ILE A 4 -78.43 44.78 31.77
N THR A 5 -78.25 46.01 32.28
CA THR A 5 -79.05 46.54 33.39
C THR A 5 -79.95 47.70 32.99
N LYS A 6 -79.87 48.18 31.73
CA LYS A 6 -80.71 49.27 31.20
C LYS A 6 -81.10 49.08 29.74
N GLU A 7 -82.31 49.54 29.39
CA GLU A 7 -82.82 49.56 28.02
C GLU A 7 -81.96 50.52 27.16
N GLY A 8 -81.46 50.03 26.01
CA GLY A 8 -80.54 50.75 25.13
C GLY A 8 -79.03 50.56 25.41
N GLN A 9 -78.64 49.76 26.41
CA GLN A 9 -77.23 49.50 26.73
C GLN A 9 -76.57 48.58 25.69
N VAL A 10 -75.60 49.12 24.93
CA VAL A 10 -74.76 48.33 24.03
C VAL A 10 -73.58 47.75 24.79
N VAL A 11 -73.55 46.42 24.95
CA VAL A 11 -72.39 45.71 25.51
C VAL A 11 -71.54 45.18 24.36
N LYS A 12 -70.31 45.69 24.26
CA LYS A 12 -69.32 45.19 23.31
C LYS A 12 -68.68 43.92 23.87
N CYS A 13 -68.86 42.80 23.19
CA CYS A 13 -68.22 41.53 23.53
C CYS A 13 -67.12 41.25 22.50
N ASP A 14 -65.86 41.38 22.92
CA ASP A 14 -64.71 41.02 22.08
C ASP A 14 -64.42 39.52 22.26
N VAL A 15 -64.94 38.69 21.35
CA VAL A 15 -64.56 37.28 21.25
C VAL A 15 -63.24 37.21 20.47
N LYS A 16 -62.18 36.70 21.09
CA LYS A 16 -60.89 36.48 20.44
C LYS A 16 -60.76 35.01 20.04
N ASP A 17 -60.75 34.76 18.74
CA ASP A 17 -60.44 33.43 18.22
C ASP A 17 -58.94 33.12 18.41
N LYS A 18 -58.65 31.99 19.04
CA LYS A 18 -57.28 31.47 19.17
C LYS A 18 -56.99 30.57 17.97
N ALA A 19 -55.95 30.89 17.20
CA ALA A 19 -55.51 30.03 16.11
C ALA A 19 -55.04 28.67 16.66
N THR A 20 -55.50 27.59 16.03
CA THR A 20 -55.00 26.24 16.28
C THR A 20 -53.52 26.16 15.91
N THR A 21 -52.71 25.59 16.80
CA THR A 21 -51.25 25.44 16.63
C THR A 21 -50.79 24.02 16.95
N GLY A 22 -49.73 23.59 16.29
CA GLY A 22 -49.04 22.31 16.53
C GLY A 22 -47.52 22.49 16.47
N LYS A 23 -46.79 21.40 16.65
CA LYS A 23 -45.32 21.35 16.65
C LYS A 23 -44.82 20.48 15.50
N LEU A 24 -43.87 21.01 14.74
CA LEU A 24 -43.02 20.24 13.84
C LEU A 24 -41.72 19.92 14.57
N LEU A 25 -41.38 18.64 14.62
CA LEU A 25 -40.06 18.14 14.96
C LEU A 25 -39.40 17.66 13.67
N ILE A 26 -38.31 18.31 13.28
CA ILE A 26 -37.63 18.02 12.02
C ILE A 26 -36.14 17.85 12.24
N LYS A 27 -35.57 16.84 11.59
CA LYS A 27 -34.13 16.61 11.59
C LYS A 27 -33.62 16.22 10.22
N LYS A 28 -32.34 16.48 10.01
CA LYS A 28 -31.61 16.08 8.82
C LYS A 28 -30.81 14.82 9.14
N VAL A 29 -30.90 13.78 8.32
CA VAL A 29 -30.18 12.52 8.56
C VAL A 29 -29.43 12.01 7.34
N ASP A 30 -28.32 11.32 7.57
CA ASP A 30 -27.56 10.57 6.58
C ASP A 30 -28.30 9.26 6.26
N VAL A 31 -28.57 9.01 4.97
CA VAL A 31 -29.36 7.86 4.50
C VAL A 31 -28.77 6.52 4.94
N ALA A 32 -27.44 6.40 5.00
CA ALA A 32 -26.76 5.13 5.27
C ALA A 32 -26.64 4.84 6.77
N THR A 33 -26.44 5.87 7.59
CA THR A 33 -26.13 5.71 9.02
C THR A 33 -27.27 6.13 9.95
N GLY A 34 -28.25 6.87 9.45
CA GLY A 34 -29.34 7.45 10.24
C GLY A 34 -28.91 8.57 11.19
N LYS A 35 -27.63 8.95 11.20
CA LYS A 35 -27.09 10.01 12.07
C LYS A 35 -27.54 11.38 11.60
N GLU A 36 -27.72 12.30 12.55
CA GLU A 36 -28.05 13.69 12.30
C GLU A 36 -26.92 14.41 11.53
N VAL A 37 -27.31 15.26 10.56
CA VAL A 37 -26.38 15.97 9.67
C VAL A 37 -26.57 17.48 9.79
N PRO A 38 -25.63 18.21 10.40
CA PRO A 38 -25.69 19.67 10.48
C PRO A 38 -25.31 20.36 9.16
N GLY A 39 -25.84 21.55 8.92
CA GLY A 39 -25.41 22.46 7.83
C GLY A 39 -26.26 22.46 6.56
N ALA A 40 -27.35 21.69 6.49
CA ALA A 40 -28.31 21.77 5.39
C ALA A 40 -29.17 23.03 5.54
N LYS A 41 -29.49 23.73 4.46
CA LYS A 41 -30.56 24.75 4.48
C LYS A 41 -31.87 24.13 4.05
N ILE A 42 -32.88 24.22 4.89
CA ILE A 42 -34.20 23.66 4.65
C ILE A 42 -35.22 24.80 4.68
N LYS A 43 -36.04 24.88 3.64
CA LYS A 43 -37.14 25.83 3.51
C LYS A 43 -38.45 25.14 3.79
N ILE A 44 -39.25 25.69 4.71
CA ILE A 44 -40.63 25.26 4.97
C ILE A 44 -41.58 26.33 4.44
N THR A 45 -42.58 25.92 3.66
CA THR A 45 -43.60 26.81 3.08
C THR A 45 -44.99 26.32 3.45
N CYS A 46 -45.85 27.21 3.94
CA CYS A 46 -47.26 26.92 4.15
C CYS A 46 -48.00 27.03 2.81
N THR A 47 -48.55 25.93 2.32
CA THR A 47 -49.26 25.86 1.04
C THR A 47 -50.76 26.11 1.20
N GLU A 48 -51.32 25.78 2.36
CA GLU A 48 -52.73 26.01 2.72
C GLU A 48 -52.88 26.33 4.21
N GLY A 49 -53.91 27.10 4.58
CA GLY A 49 -54.20 27.50 5.97
C GLY A 49 -54.01 28.99 6.24
N LEU A 50 -54.02 29.37 7.52
CA LEU A 50 -53.98 30.78 7.96
C LEU A 50 -52.69 31.52 7.54
N ASP A 51 -51.59 30.79 7.37
CA ASP A 51 -50.29 31.34 6.99
C ASP A 51 -49.92 31.02 5.54
N LYS A 52 -50.90 30.71 4.67
CA LYS A 52 -50.69 30.38 3.25
C LYS A 52 -49.75 31.37 2.56
N GLY A 53 -48.73 30.85 1.88
CA GLY A 53 -47.71 31.61 1.16
C GLY A 53 -46.54 32.07 2.03
N LYS A 54 -46.62 31.97 3.37
CA LYS A 54 -45.48 32.27 4.24
C LYS A 54 -44.48 31.12 4.22
N ALA A 55 -43.20 31.48 4.28
CA ALA A 55 -42.10 30.53 4.36
C ALA A 55 -41.03 31.02 5.33
N PHE A 56 -40.24 30.08 5.83
CA PHE A 56 -39.03 30.36 6.59
C PHE A 56 -37.97 29.31 6.24
N GLU A 57 -36.71 29.65 6.49
CA GLU A 57 -35.57 28.75 6.31
C GLU A 57 -34.86 28.55 7.65
N PHE A 58 -34.28 27.37 7.83
CA PHE A 58 -33.40 27.08 8.95
C PHE A 58 -32.20 26.24 8.48
N ILE A 59 -31.14 26.25 9.28
CA ILE A 59 -29.96 25.41 9.08
C ILE A 59 -30.08 24.20 10.01
N SER A 60 -29.92 22.99 9.47
CA SER A 60 -29.94 21.76 10.24
C SER A 60 -28.80 21.72 11.25
N THR A 61 -29.05 21.08 12.39
CA THR A 61 -28.05 20.87 13.45
C THR A 61 -27.79 19.39 13.67
N ASP A 62 -26.94 19.08 14.66
CA ASP A 62 -26.70 17.73 15.17
C ASP A 62 -27.84 17.22 16.09
N LYS A 63 -28.97 17.93 16.13
CA LYS A 63 -30.13 17.63 16.97
C LYS A 63 -31.42 17.86 16.20
N GLU A 64 -32.49 17.24 16.67
CA GLU A 64 -33.85 17.53 16.22
C GLU A 64 -34.24 18.98 16.56
N GLN A 65 -34.89 19.66 15.62
CA GLN A 65 -35.33 21.04 15.76
C GLN A 65 -36.85 21.12 15.85
N GLU A 66 -37.35 21.97 16.76
CA GLU A 66 -38.78 22.15 17.03
C GLU A 66 -39.28 23.51 16.53
N PHE A 67 -40.40 23.51 15.82
CA PHE A 67 -41.09 24.71 15.36
C PHE A 67 -42.58 24.65 15.74
N THR A 68 -43.12 25.73 16.30
CA THR A 68 -44.57 25.87 16.52
C THR A 68 -45.21 26.51 15.29
N LEU A 69 -46.15 25.81 14.67
CA LEU A 69 -46.82 26.19 13.42
C LEU A 69 -48.33 26.26 13.62
N LYS A 70 -49.02 27.13 12.88
CA LYS A 70 -50.49 27.16 12.88
C LYS A 70 -51.05 25.97 12.10
N ALA A 71 -52.35 25.72 12.23
CA ALA A 71 -53.04 24.75 11.40
C ALA A 71 -52.94 25.11 9.91
N GLY A 72 -52.61 24.12 9.08
CA GLY A 72 -52.34 24.28 7.66
C GLY A 72 -51.61 23.09 7.04
N GLN A 73 -51.47 23.11 5.72
CA GLN A 73 -50.63 22.20 4.96
C GLN A 73 -49.29 22.87 4.66
N TYR A 74 -48.22 22.08 4.73
CA TYR A 74 -46.86 22.56 4.62
C TYR A 74 -46.05 21.64 3.71
N GLU A 75 -45.10 22.25 3.01
CA GLU A 75 -44.06 21.56 2.26
C GLU A 75 -42.69 21.98 2.75
N PHE A 76 -41.71 21.07 2.71
CA PHE A 76 -40.32 21.38 2.96
C PHE A 76 -39.43 20.88 1.84
N VAL A 77 -38.41 21.68 1.52
CA VAL A 77 -37.39 21.36 0.52
C VAL A 77 -36.02 21.70 1.08
N GLU A 78 -35.01 20.91 0.70
CA GLU A 78 -33.63 21.29 0.92
C GLU A 78 -33.19 22.27 -0.16
N THR A 79 -32.71 23.44 0.24
CA THR A 79 -32.22 24.49 -0.66
C THR A 79 -30.70 24.50 -0.78
N GLN A 80 -30.01 23.91 0.19
CA GLN A 80 -28.56 23.71 0.16
C GLN A 80 -28.19 22.46 0.94
N ALA A 81 -27.49 21.53 0.30
CA ALA A 81 -26.93 20.36 0.97
C ALA A 81 -25.77 20.73 1.91
N PRO A 82 -25.58 19.97 3.00
CA PRO A 82 -24.37 20.01 3.82
C PRO A 82 -23.11 19.66 3.01
N LYS A 83 -21.94 20.09 3.49
CA LYS A 83 -20.65 19.74 2.87
C LYS A 83 -20.46 18.22 2.84
N GLY A 84 -20.23 17.67 1.65
CA GLY A 84 -19.99 16.23 1.44
C GLY A 84 -21.25 15.41 1.20
N TYR A 85 -22.41 16.06 1.04
CA TYR A 85 -23.68 15.42 0.74
C TYR A 85 -24.26 15.91 -0.59
N GLU A 86 -25.07 15.07 -1.23
CA GLU A 86 -25.84 15.44 -2.42
C GLU A 86 -27.10 16.21 -2.02
N LEU A 87 -27.46 17.25 -2.79
CA LEU A 87 -28.71 17.99 -2.59
C LEU A 87 -29.92 17.08 -2.78
N ASN A 88 -30.73 16.93 -1.75
CA ASN A 88 -32.00 16.25 -1.84
C ASN A 88 -33.05 17.13 -2.54
N LYS A 89 -33.56 16.66 -3.68
CA LYS A 89 -34.56 17.36 -4.50
C LYS A 89 -36.01 16.94 -4.18
N GLU A 90 -36.21 16.01 -3.26
CA GLU A 90 -37.54 15.56 -2.85
C GLU A 90 -38.28 16.67 -2.08
N VAL A 91 -39.57 16.81 -2.38
CA VAL A 91 -40.47 17.72 -1.66
C VAL A 91 -41.19 16.92 -0.57
N GLY A 92 -40.87 17.20 0.68
CA GLY A 92 -41.58 16.63 1.81
C GLY A 92 -42.86 17.40 2.09
N LYS A 93 -43.91 16.72 2.56
CA LYS A 93 -45.20 17.33 2.89
C LYS A 93 -45.67 16.90 4.28
N PHE A 94 -46.34 17.78 4.99
CA PHE A 94 -47.01 17.48 6.25
C PHE A 94 -48.15 18.45 6.53
N GLU A 95 -48.98 18.13 7.53
CA GLU A 95 -50.12 18.95 7.93
C GLU A 95 -50.24 19.08 9.45
N ILE A 96 -50.71 20.24 9.90
CA ILE A 96 -51.13 20.49 11.27
C ILE A 96 -52.64 20.72 11.24
N THR A 97 -53.40 19.84 11.90
CA THR A 97 -54.87 19.85 11.90
C THR A 97 -55.47 19.99 13.30
N LYS A 98 -54.70 19.69 14.37
CA LYS A 98 -55.19 19.71 15.76
C LYS A 98 -54.30 20.53 16.69
N GLU A 99 -54.91 21.11 17.73
CA GLU A 99 -54.18 21.83 18.77
C GLU A 99 -53.21 20.88 19.48
N GLY A 100 -51.94 21.28 19.59
CA GLY A 100 -50.87 20.51 20.22
C GLY A 100 -50.40 19.29 19.43
N GLN A 101 -50.85 19.08 18.19
CA GLN A 101 -50.36 17.98 17.34
C GLN A 101 -48.85 18.06 17.17
N VAL A 102 -48.16 16.94 17.31
CA VAL A 102 -46.72 16.82 17.03
C VAL A 102 -46.53 16.01 15.76
N VAL A 103 -45.84 16.60 14.79
CA VAL A 103 -45.45 15.95 13.52
C VAL A 103 -43.94 15.77 13.51
N LYS A 104 -43.48 14.59 13.08
CA LYS A 104 -42.06 14.28 12.91
C LYS A 104 -41.70 14.13 11.44
N CYS A 105 -40.66 14.80 11.01
CA CYS A 105 -40.16 14.74 9.64
C CYS A 105 -38.64 14.52 9.61
N ASP A 106 -38.19 13.65 8.70
CA ASP A 106 -36.78 13.45 8.42
C ASP A 106 -36.47 13.95 7.01
N VAL A 107 -35.44 14.78 6.88
CA VAL A 107 -34.87 15.19 5.60
C VAL A 107 -33.61 14.36 5.37
N LYS A 108 -33.58 13.53 4.34
CA LYS A 108 -32.53 12.50 4.15
C LYS A 108 -31.51 12.91 3.08
N ASP A 109 -30.21 12.77 3.34
CA ASP A 109 -29.17 12.98 2.31
C ASP A 109 -28.31 11.75 2.11
N LYS A 110 -27.94 11.56 0.85
CA LYS A 110 -26.91 10.63 0.44
C LYS A 110 -25.56 11.32 0.52
N ALA A 111 -24.62 10.70 1.24
CA ALA A 111 -23.23 11.14 1.25
C ALA A 111 -22.67 11.06 -0.17
N THR A 112 -21.96 12.10 -0.60
CA THR A 112 -21.20 12.09 -1.84
C THR A 112 -20.06 11.08 -1.72
N THR A 113 -19.86 10.27 -2.75
CA THR A 113 -18.84 9.22 -2.84
C THR A 113 -18.07 9.28 -4.15
N GLY A 114 -16.83 8.83 -4.11
CA GLY A 114 -15.96 8.67 -5.27
C GLY A 114 -15.11 7.41 -5.14
N LYS A 115 -14.24 7.18 -6.11
CA LYS A 115 -13.35 6.01 -6.21
C LYS A 115 -11.90 6.45 -6.16
N LEU A 116 -11.12 5.81 -5.30
CA LEU A 116 -9.66 5.80 -5.35
C LEU A 116 -9.23 4.56 -6.13
N LEU A 117 -8.47 4.77 -7.19
CA LEU A 117 -7.70 3.76 -7.90
C LEU A 117 -6.24 3.95 -7.54
N ILE A 118 -5.64 2.97 -6.88
CA ILE A 118 -4.29 3.08 -6.36
C ILE A 118 -3.47 1.84 -6.70
N LYS A 119 -2.24 2.07 -7.13
CA LYS A 119 -1.29 0.99 -7.41
C LYS A 119 0.11 1.32 -6.91
N LYS A 120 0.87 0.26 -6.67
CA LYS A 120 2.27 0.34 -6.30
C LYS A 120 3.11 0.03 -7.52
N VAL A 121 4.09 0.86 -7.86
CA VAL A 121 4.96 0.67 -9.02
C VAL A 121 6.45 0.79 -8.70
N ASP A 122 7.26 0.11 -9.49
CA ASP A 122 8.72 0.26 -9.52
C ASP A 122 9.09 1.53 -10.29
N VAL A 123 9.93 2.39 -9.68
CA VAL A 123 10.31 3.70 -10.25
C VAL A 123 10.98 3.58 -11.61
N ALA A 124 11.79 2.53 -11.82
CA ALA A 124 12.60 2.38 -13.03
C ALA A 124 11.82 1.80 -14.21
N THR A 125 10.88 0.90 -13.95
CA THR A 125 10.17 0.11 -14.97
C THR A 125 8.71 0.48 -15.13
N GLY A 126 8.12 1.15 -14.13
CA GLY A 126 6.68 1.46 -14.08
C GLY A 126 5.78 0.24 -13.85
N LYS A 127 6.36 -0.96 -13.66
CA LYS A 127 5.60 -2.20 -13.42
C LYS A 127 5.02 -2.21 -12.01
N GLU A 128 3.87 -2.85 -11.88
CA GLU A 128 3.20 -3.05 -10.60
C GLU A 128 4.03 -3.93 -9.65
N VAL A 129 4.06 -3.57 -8.37
CA VAL A 129 4.85 -4.25 -7.33
C VAL A 129 3.94 -4.71 -6.20
N PRO A 130 3.72 -6.03 -6.03
CA PRO A 130 2.93 -6.56 -4.93
C PRO A 130 3.71 -6.59 -3.60
N GLY A 131 2.98 -6.51 -2.48
CA GLY A 131 3.52 -6.77 -1.14
C GLY A 131 3.82 -5.56 -0.26
N ALA A 132 3.73 -4.33 -0.79
CA ALA A 132 3.75 -3.11 0.03
C ALA A 132 2.50 -3.01 0.91
N LYS A 133 2.61 -2.53 2.15
CA LYS A 133 1.46 -2.08 2.95
C LYS A 133 1.28 -0.58 2.79
N ILE A 134 0.08 -0.17 2.40
CA ILE A 134 -0.27 1.22 2.17
C ILE A 134 -1.46 1.57 3.06
N LYS A 135 -1.29 2.62 3.86
CA LYS A 135 -2.33 3.17 4.73
C LYS A 135 -2.94 4.41 4.09
N VAL A 136 -4.27 4.48 4.05
CA VAL A 136 -5.04 5.65 3.62
C VAL A 136 -5.81 6.20 4.82
N ILE A 137 -5.73 7.51 5.05
CA ILE A 137 -6.41 8.21 6.15
C ILE A 137 -7.21 9.39 5.62
N CYS A 138 -8.44 9.55 6.11
CA CYS A 138 -9.25 10.73 5.86
C CYS A 138 -8.85 11.83 6.85
N THR A 139 -8.26 12.92 6.36
CA THR A 139 -7.82 14.05 7.20
C THR A 139 -8.91 15.10 7.40
N GLU A 140 -9.82 15.24 6.43
CA GLU A 140 -11.00 16.11 6.49
C GLU A 140 -12.19 15.49 5.76
N GLY A 141 -13.42 15.87 6.14
CA GLY A 141 -14.65 15.39 5.49
C GLY A 141 -15.46 14.44 6.36
N LEU A 142 -16.35 13.67 5.73
CA LEU A 142 -17.37 12.87 6.45
C LEU A 142 -16.77 11.74 7.28
N ASP A 143 -15.62 11.23 6.88
CA ASP A 143 -14.92 10.13 7.53
C ASP A 143 -13.64 10.59 8.27
N LYS A 144 -13.55 11.88 8.62
CA LYS A 144 -12.38 12.46 9.29
C LYS A 144 -11.87 11.58 10.45
N GLY A 145 -10.58 11.25 10.40
CA GLY A 145 -9.88 10.42 11.39
C GLY A 145 -9.99 8.90 11.14
N LYS A 146 -10.86 8.45 10.23
CA LYS A 146 -10.89 7.03 9.83
C LYS A 146 -9.74 6.72 8.88
N SER A 147 -9.24 5.50 8.98
CA SER A 147 -8.19 4.99 8.10
C SER A 147 -8.38 3.51 7.82
N PHE A 148 -7.78 3.05 6.73
CA PHE A 148 -7.66 1.63 6.40
C PHE A 148 -6.27 1.37 5.82
N GLU A 149 -5.84 0.11 5.85
CA GLU A 149 -4.58 -0.34 5.29
C GLU A 149 -4.85 -1.51 4.35
N PHE A 150 -4.11 -1.58 3.24
CA PHE A 150 -4.19 -2.67 2.29
C PHE A 150 -2.79 -3.08 1.82
N VAL A 151 -2.69 -4.30 1.29
CA VAL A 151 -1.47 -4.81 0.66
C VAL A 151 -1.60 -4.63 -0.85
N SER A 152 -0.58 -4.02 -1.46
CA SER A 152 -0.48 -3.85 -2.91
C SER A 152 -0.42 -5.20 -3.64
N THR A 153 -0.97 -5.22 -4.85
CA THR A 153 -1.02 -6.40 -5.72
C THR A 153 -0.31 -6.13 -7.05
N ASP A 154 -0.31 -7.11 -7.94
CA ASP A 154 0.12 -6.98 -9.33
C ASP A 154 -0.87 -6.19 -10.22
N LYS A 155 -1.93 -5.63 -9.61
CA LYS A 155 -3.00 -4.87 -10.26
C LYS A 155 -3.36 -3.62 -9.46
N GLU A 156 -3.96 -2.67 -10.16
CA GLU A 156 -4.60 -1.50 -9.55
C GLU A 156 -5.78 -1.93 -8.66
N GLN A 157 -5.88 -1.31 -7.48
CA GLN A 157 -6.92 -1.59 -6.50
C GLN A 157 -7.90 -0.42 -6.39
N GLU A 158 -9.18 -0.73 -6.26
CA GLU A 158 -10.27 0.24 -6.20
C GLU A 158 -10.89 0.31 -4.80
N PHE A 159 -11.11 1.53 -4.30
CA PHE A 159 -11.79 1.79 -3.03
C PHE A 159 -12.85 2.89 -3.19
N THR A 160 -14.06 2.65 -2.72
CA THR A 160 -15.11 3.68 -2.65
C THR A 160 -14.94 4.49 -1.37
N LEU A 161 -14.81 5.81 -1.49
CA LEU A 161 -14.57 6.75 -0.39
C LEU A 161 -15.63 7.84 -0.38
N LYS A 162 -16.02 8.31 0.81
CA LYS A 162 -16.90 9.49 0.96
C LYS A 162 -16.17 10.77 0.58
N ALA A 163 -16.90 11.86 0.41
CA ALA A 163 -16.30 13.18 0.20
C ALA A 163 -15.42 13.59 1.38
N GLY A 164 -14.21 14.04 1.05
CA GLY A 164 -13.17 14.37 2.02
C GLY A 164 -11.79 14.56 1.40
N GLN A 165 -10.86 15.00 2.23
CA GLN A 165 -9.42 15.03 1.92
C GLN A 165 -8.75 13.82 2.56
N TYR A 166 -7.81 13.24 1.84
CA TYR A 166 -7.17 11.99 2.18
C TYR A 166 -5.66 12.09 2.01
N GLU A 167 -4.96 11.36 2.86
CA GLU A 167 -3.52 11.11 2.72
C GLU A 167 -3.28 9.61 2.62
N TYR A 168 -2.25 9.22 1.86
CA TYR A 168 -1.76 7.85 1.82
C TYR A 168 -0.26 7.78 2.05
N VAL A 169 0.17 6.76 2.77
CA VAL A 169 1.58 6.50 3.10
C VAL A 169 1.88 5.02 2.95
N GLU A 170 3.08 4.71 2.50
CA GLU A 170 3.59 3.34 2.60
C GLU A 170 4.08 3.10 4.03
N THR A 171 3.55 2.06 4.67
CA THR A 171 3.91 1.67 6.04
C THR A 171 4.90 0.51 6.05
N GLN A 172 4.97 -0.25 4.95
CA GLN A 172 5.94 -1.33 4.76
C GLN A 172 6.26 -1.46 3.28
N ALA A 173 7.56 -1.42 2.94
CA ALA A 173 8.04 -1.66 1.59
C ALA A 173 7.88 -3.15 1.19
N PRO A 174 7.69 -3.46 -0.09
CA PRO A 174 7.84 -4.81 -0.62
C PRO A 174 9.25 -5.37 -0.39
N LYS A 175 9.39 -6.70 -0.40
CA LYS A 175 10.71 -7.35 -0.30
C LYS A 175 11.61 -6.90 -1.47
N GLY A 176 12.79 -6.37 -1.14
CA GLY A 176 13.78 -5.92 -2.11
C GLY A 176 13.61 -4.47 -2.61
N TYR A 177 12.72 -3.70 -1.98
CA TYR A 177 12.48 -2.29 -2.27
C TYR A 177 12.73 -1.41 -1.05
N GLU A 178 13.05 -0.15 -1.29
CA GLU A 178 13.16 0.87 -0.25
C GLU A 178 11.78 1.42 0.13
N LEU A 179 11.57 1.64 1.44
CA LEU A 179 10.34 2.25 1.94
C LEU A 179 10.19 3.68 1.43
N ASN A 180 9.11 3.95 0.71
CA ASN A 180 8.72 5.29 0.32
C ASN A 180 8.15 6.05 1.53
N LYS A 181 8.83 7.15 1.91
CA LYS A 181 8.43 8.02 3.03
C LYS A 181 7.58 9.22 2.61
N GLU A 182 7.30 9.38 1.32
CA GLU A 182 6.46 10.46 0.81
C GLU A 182 5.01 10.27 1.25
N VAL A 183 4.37 11.39 1.61
CA VAL A 183 2.95 11.43 1.93
C VAL A 183 2.21 11.89 0.69
N GLY A 184 1.45 10.98 0.08
CA GLY A 184 0.55 11.31 -1.01
C GLY A 184 -0.74 11.93 -0.49
N LYS A 185 -1.33 12.87 -1.25
CA LYS A 185 -2.58 13.55 -0.88
C LYS A 185 -3.56 13.53 -2.05
N PHE A 186 -4.85 13.40 -1.75
CA PHE A 186 -5.91 13.53 -2.73
C PHE A 186 -7.24 13.93 -2.07
N GLU A 187 -8.24 14.28 -2.89
CA GLU A 187 -9.57 14.65 -2.41
C GLU A 187 -10.69 14.06 -3.26
N ILE A 188 -11.80 13.73 -2.61
CA ILE A 188 -13.08 13.38 -3.22
C ILE A 188 -14.05 14.53 -2.97
N THR A 189 -14.47 15.19 -4.04
CA THR A 189 -15.33 16.39 -3.99
C THR A 189 -16.64 16.23 -4.76
N LYS A 190 -16.73 15.25 -5.67
CA LYS A 190 -17.90 15.05 -6.54
C LYS A 190 -18.34 13.59 -6.55
N GLU A 191 -19.65 13.38 -6.75
CA GLU A 191 -20.22 12.04 -6.88
C GLU A 191 -19.63 11.33 -8.10
N GLY A 192 -19.17 10.10 -7.89
CA GLY A 192 -18.57 9.27 -8.94
C GLY A 192 -17.17 9.73 -9.39
N GLN A 193 -16.55 10.71 -8.73
CA GLN A 193 -15.19 11.13 -9.05
C GLN A 193 -14.22 9.94 -8.94
N ILE A 194 -13.36 9.78 -9.95
CA ILE A 194 -12.28 8.79 -9.94
C ILE A 194 -10.96 9.52 -9.74
N VAL A 195 -10.20 9.11 -8.73
CA VAL A 195 -8.85 9.60 -8.44
C VAL A 195 -7.86 8.45 -8.66
N LYS A 196 -6.76 8.71 -9.36
CA LYS A 196 -5.69 7.74 -9.60
C LYS A 196 -4.42 8.14 -8.84
N CYS A 197 -3.85 7.19 -8.11
CA CYS A 197 -2.64 7.41 -7.31
C CYS A 197 -1.62 6.29 -7.57
N ASP A 198 -0.36 6.69 -7.75
CA ASP A 198 0.77 5.76 -7.81
C ASP A 198 1.64 5.93 -6.56
N VAL A 199 1.96 4.81 -5.91
CA VAL A 199 2.98 4.73 -4.85
C VAL A 199 4.24 4.13 -5.45
N LYS A 200 5.35 4.87 -5.45
CA LYS A 200 6.55 4.50 -6.24
C LYS A 200 7.70 4.10 -5.33
N ASP A 201 8.35 2.97 -5.62
CA ASP A 201 9.55 2.52 -4.89
C ASP A 201 10.73 2.29 -5.81
N SER A 202 11.90 2.53 -5.27
CA SER A 202 13.17 2.12 -5.85
C SER A 202 13.57 0.76 -5.28
N LYS A 203 14.19 -0.07 -6.12
CA LYS A 203 14.80 -1.33 -5.68
C LYS A 203 15.95 -1.05 -4.73
N THR A 204 16.08 -1.87 -3.70
CA THR A 204 17.25 -1.87 -2.83
C THR A 204 18.44 -2.50 -3.57
N THR A 205 19.58 -1.82 -3.57
CA THR A 205 20.81 -2.24 -4.24
C THR A 205 22.00 -2.22 -3.28
N GLY A 206 22.96 -3.12 -3.47
CA GLY A 206 24.25 -3.15 -2.79
C GLY A 206 25.38 -3.52 -3.75
N LYS A 207 26.57 -3.74 -3.21
CA LYS A 207 27.79 -4.08 -3.95
C LYS A 207 28.48 -5.28 -3.33
N LEU A 208 28.85 -6.26 -4.15
CA LEU A 208 29.78 -7.32 -3.79
C LEU A 208 31.21 -6.89 -4.16
N VAL A 209 32.14 -7.05 -3.22
CA VAL A 209 33.58 -7.00 -3.46
C VAL A 209 34.14 -8.39 -3.18
N PHE A 210 34.58 -9.08 -4.23
CA PHE A 210 35.06 -10.46 -4.17
C PHE A 210 36.57 -10.55 -4.37
N LYS A 211 37.22 -11.40 -3.58
CA LYS A 211 38.63 -11.80 -3.79
C LYS A 211 38.79 -13.30 -3.65
N LYS A 212 39.50 -13.90 -4.60
CA LYS A 212 40.03 -15.26 -4.45
C LYS A 212 41.38 -15.16 -3.74
N VAL A 213 41.63 -15.96 -2.71
CA VAL A 213 42.90 -15.88 -1.97
C VAL A 213 43.53 -17.26 -1.76
N ASP A 214 44.85 -17.27 -1.59
CA ASP A 214 45.61 -18.43 -1.13
C ASP A 214 45.37 -18.64 0.37
N SER A 215 44.98 -19.85 0.76
CA SER A 215 44.57 -20.18 2.13
C SER A 215 45.68 -20.06 3.17
N LYS A 216 46.96 -20.08 2.75
CA LYS A 216 48.12 -20.00 3.66
C LYS A 216 48.71 -18.59 3.69
N THR A 217 48.84 -17.94 2.55
CA THR A 217 49.56 -16.67 2.41
C THR A 217 48.64 -15.46 2.38
N GLY A 218 47.35 -15.64 2.09
CA GLY A 218 46.41 -14.54 1.87
C GLY A 218 46.63 -13.78 0.56
N GLU A 219 47.53 -14.24 -0.32
CA GLU A 219 47.76 -13.62 -1.63
C GLU A 219 46.49 -13.70 -2.49
N VAL A 220 46.11 -12.60 -3.14
CA VAL A 220 44.97 -12.59 -4.08
C VAL A 220 45.33 -13.38 -5.34
N LEU A 221 44.43 -14.22 -5.82
CA LEU A 221 44.63 -15.13 -6.94
C LEU A 221 43.81 -14.70 -8.17
N ASP A 222 44.43 -14.84 -9.33
CA ASP A 222 43.83 -14.60 -10.65
C ASP A 222 43.57 -15.93 -11.35
N GLY A 223 42.56 -15.97 -12.21
CA GLY A 223 42.28 -17.13 -13.06
C GLY A 223 41.32 -18.20 -12.51
N ALA A 224 40.72 -18.03 -11.32
CA ALA A 224 39.66 -18.93 -10.86
C ALA A 224 38.35 -18.65 -11.62
N GLU A 225 37.64 -19.67 -12.10
CA GLU A 225 36.27 -19.48 -12.61
C GLU A 225 35.28 -19.61 -11.45
N ILE A 226 34.51 -18.55 -11.22
CA ILE A 226 33.61 -18.38 -10.06
C ILE A 226 32.18 -18.26 -10.54
N LYS A 227 31.26 -18.84 -9.78
CA LYS A 227 29.81 -18.77 -9.98
C LYS A 227 29.16 -18.06 -8.81
N LEU A 228 28.37 -17.04 -9.11
CA LEU A 228 27.51 -16.32 -8.17
C LEU A 228 26.04 -16.55 -8.55
N VAL A 229 25.23 -16.97 -7.59
CA VAL A 229 23.80 -17.27 -7.78
C VAL A 229 22.97 -16.46 -6.79
N CYS A 230 21.93 -15.77 -7.27
CA CYS A 230 20.91 -15.21 -6.39
C CYS A 230 19.88 -16.29 -6.04
N THR A 231 19.80 -16.70 -4.77
CA THR A 231 18.91 -17.77 -4.32
C THR A 231 17.54 -17.24 -3.88
N GLU A 232 17.48 -16.00 -3.40
CA GLU A 232 16.26 -15.31 -2.96
C GLU A 232 16.33 -13.81 -3.29
N GLY A 233 15.19 -13.17 -3.53
CA GLY A 233 15.12 -11.73 -3.86
C GLY A 233 14.57 -11.48 -5.25
N LEU A 234 14.71 -10.24 -5.74
CA LEU A 234 14.13 -9.82 -7.03
C LEU A 234 14.82 -10.48 -8.23
N ASP A 235 16.10 -10.82 -8.09
CA ASP A 235 16.90 -11.50 -9.12
C ASP A 235 16.99 -13.02 -8.88
N LYS A 236 16.06 -13.63 -8.13
CA LYS A 236 16.09 -15.06 -7.80
C LYS A 236 16.28 -15.94 -9.04
N GLY A 237 17.27 -16.82 -8.99
CA GLY A 237 17.68 -17.72 -10.07
C GLY A 237 18.69 -17.13 -11.06
N LYS A 238 19.01 -15.83 -10.96
CA LYS A 238 20.05 -15.21 -11.79
C LYS A 238 21.42 -15.75 -11.44
N GLU A 239 22.18 -16.08 -12.47
CA GLU A 239 23.54 -16.62 -12.40
C GLU A 239 24.54 -15.68 -13.08
N ILE A 240 25.68 -15.48 -12.44
CA ILE A 240 26.81 -14.71 -12.97
C ILE A 240 28.06 -15.60 -12.85
N THR A 241 28.72 -15.85 -13.97
CA THR A 241 30.03 -16.53 -14.00
C THR A 241 31.11 -15.53 -14.38
N PHE A 242 32.23 -15.54 -13.65
CA PHE A 242 33.34 -14.62 -13.88
C PHE A 242 34.68 -15.24 -13.50
N THR A 243 35.77 -14.66 -14.00
CA THR A 243 37.13 -15.04 -13.62
C THR A 243 37.66 -14.12 -12.50
N SER A 244 38.24 -14.68 -11.45
CA SER A 244 38.85 -13.91 -10.36
C SER A 244 40.04 -13.09 -10.88
N LYS A 245 40.25 -11.88 -10.37
CA LYS A 245 41.36 -10.98 -10.77
C LYS A 245 42.23 -10.60 -9.58
N LYS A 246 43.50 -10.23 -9.81
CA LYS A 246 44.42 -9.74 -8.76
C LYS A 246 43.90 -8.48 -8.05
N GLU A 247 43.22 -7.60 -8.77
CA GLU A 247 42.63 -6.38 -8.21
C GLU A 247 41.34 -6.66 -7.41
N GLY A 248 40.76 -7.85 -7.55
CA GLY A 248 39.42 -8.22 -7.08
C GLY A 248 38.34 -8.00 -8.14
N ASN A 249 37.12 -8.41 -7.80
CA ASN A 249 35.95 -8.27 -8.68
C ASN A 249 34.84 -7.53 -7.92
N GLU A 250 34.15 -6.62 -8.60
CA GLU A 250 33.04 -5.87 -8.03
C GLU A 250 31.76 -6.05 -8.84
N PHE A 251 30.62 -6.19 -8.16
CA PHE A 251 29.31 -6.33 -8.78
C PHE A 251 28.27 -5.52 -8.02
N ASP A 252 27.43 -4.78 -8.75
CA ASP A 252 26.22 -4.21 -8.16
C ASP A 252 25.11 -5.26 -8.16
N LEU A 253 24.51 -5.46 -6.99
CA LEU A 253 23.56 -6.53 -6.72
C LEU A 253 22.24 -5.92 -6.21
N LEU A 254 21.12 -6.53 -6.59
CA LEU A 254 19.84 -6.22 -5.95
C LEU A 254 19.77 -6.86 -4.56
N ALA A 255 18.90 -6.36 -3.69
CA ALA A 255 18.65 -7.01 -2.42
C ALA A 255 18.17 -8.45 -2.61
N GLY A 256 18.79 -9.36 -1.86
CA GLY A 256 18.62 -10.79 -2.02
C GLY A 256 19.63 -11.61 -1.22
N GLU A 257 19.46 -12.92 -1.27
CA GLU A 257 20.43 -13.89 -0.75
C GLU A 257 21.22 -14.48 -1.92
N TYR A 258 22.51 -14.70 -1.68
CA TYR A 258 23.46 -15.10 -2.71
C TYR A 258 24.35 -16.24 -2.24
N GLU A 259 24.71 -17.10 -3.18
CA GLU A 259 25.71 -18.16 -3.02
C GLU A 259 26.85 -17.96 -4.02
N ILE A 260 28.09 -18.13 -3.57
CA ILE A 260 29.27 -18.05 -4.42
C ILE A 260 30.13 -19.32 -4.26
N SER A 261 30.54 -19.89 -5.39
CA SER A 261 31.29 -21.14 -5.46
C SER A 261 32.32 -21.11 -6.59
N GLU A 262 33.33 -21.98 -6.49
CA GLU A 262 34.33 -22.16 -7.53
C GLU A 262 33.91 -23.25 -8.53
N LEU A 263 34.00 -22.95 -9.82
CA LEU A 263 33.81 -23.90 -10.91
C LEU A 263 35.14 -24.50 -11.37
N LYS A 264 36.20 -23.70 -11.32
CA LYS A 264 37.56 -24.10 -11.72
C LYS A 264 38.60 -23.33 -10.92
N ALA A 265 39.57 -24.06 -10.38
CA ALA A 265 40.68 -23.48 -9.63
C ALA A 265 41.64 -22.69 -10.54
N PRO A 266 42.34 -21.69 -9.99
CA PRO A 266 43.54 -21.13 -10.60
C PRO A 266 44.60 -22.20 -10.86
N GLU A 267 45.51 -21.92 -11.79
CA GLU A 267 46.64 -22.79 -12.06
C GLU A 267 47.51 -23.02 -10.81
N GLY A 268 47.83 -24.28 -10.51
CA GLY A 268 48.63 -24.65 -9.35
C GLY A 268 47.86 -24.77 -8.03
N TYR A 269 46.53 -24.67 -8.05
CA TYR A 269 45.66 -24.76 -6.88
C TYR A 269 44.63 -25.90 -6.98
N GLU A 270 44.21 -26.41 -5.83
CA GLU A 270 43.11 -27.36 -5.71
C GLU A 270 41.76 -26.65 -5.84
N LEU A 271 40.80 -27.30 -6.52
CA LEU A 271 39.41 -26.83 -6.60
C LEU A 271 38.75 -26.90 -5.23
N THR A 272 38.30 -25.75 -4.71
CA THR A 272 37.53 -25.73 -3.47
C THR A 272 36.09 -26.18 -3.69
N LYS A 273 35.53 -26.94 -2.75
CA LYS A 273 34.11 -27.30 -2.69
C LYS A 273 33.31 -26.39 -1.75
N GLU A 274 33.97 -25.38 -1.19
CA GLU A 274 33.32 -24.41 -0.31
C GLU A 274 32.30 -23.56 -1.07
N ILE A 275 31.15 -23.33 -0.43
CA ILE A 275 30.12 -22.41 -0.90
C ILE A 275 29.96 -21.34 0.18
N LYS A 276 30.25 -20.08 -0.17
CA LYS A 276 29.97 -18.95 0.72
C LYS A 276 28.57 -18.42 0.45
N LYS A 277 27.86 -18.04 1.52
CA LYS A 277 26.54 -17.41 1.44
C LYS A 277 26.59 -16.02 2.02
N PHE A 278 25.89 -15.08 1.42
CA PHE A 278 25.75 -13.72 1.93
C PHE A 278 24.40 -13.11 1.54
N THR A 279 24.05 -12.00 2.17
CA THR A 279 22.79 -11.29 1.95
C THR A 279 23.10 -9.83 1.64
N VAL A 280 22.35 -9.26 0.69
CA VAL A 280 22.26 -7.81 0.47
C VAL A 280 20.86 -7.39 0.91
N ASN A 281 20.76 -6.56 1.95
CA ASN A 281 19.46 -6.12 2.49
C ASN A 281 19.37 -4.63 2.81
N LYS A 282 20.46 -3.87 2.66
CA LYS A 282 20.47 -2.42 2.87
C LYS A 282 20.93 -1.69 1.63
N GLN A 283 20.37 -0.50 1.43
CA GLN A 283 20.76 0.36 0.33
C GLN A 283 22.25 0.76 0.45
N GLY A 284 23.00 0.52 -0.61
CA GLY A 284 24.44 0.80 -0.69
C GLY A 284 25.32 -0.14 0.13
N GLU A 285 24.79 -1.26 0.64
CA GLU A 285 25.57 -2.22 1.41
C GLU A 285 26.74 -2.78 0.60
N VAL A 286 27.95 -2.76 1.17
CA VAL A 286 29.13 -3.37 0.58
C VAL A 286 29.42 -4.69 1.28
N VAL A 287 29.26 -5.79 0.57
CA VAL A 287 29.59 -7.13 1.05
C VAL A 287 30.98 -7.51 0.57
N ASN A 288 31.90 -7.73 1.50
CA ASN A 288 33.21 -8.28 1.19
C ASN A 288 33.16 -9.80 1.31
N CYS A 289 33.53 -10.51 0.24
CA CYS A 289 33.54 -11.97 0.22
C CYS A 289 34.90 -12.49 -0.25
N THR A 290 35.44 -13.47 0.46
CA THR A 290 36.64 -14.18 0.05
C THR A 290 36.36 -15.66 -0.09
N LEU A 291 37.05 -16.29 -1.05
CA LEU A 291 37.04 -17.74 -1.23
C LEU A 291 38.48 -18.23 -1.31
N ASP A 292 38.82 -19.24 -0.53
CA ASP A 292 40.20 -19.65 -0.29
C ASP A 292 40.56 -20.88 -1.12
N ASN A 293 41.78 -20.97 -1.67
CA ASN A 293 42.30 -22.18 -2.32
C ASN A 293 43.61 -22.59 -1.70
N THR A 294 43.81 -23.90 -1.66
CA THR A 294 45.05 -24.51 -1.21
C THR A 294 45.93 -24.81 -2.42
N LYS A 295 47.16 -24.30 -2.39
CA LYS A 295 48.17 -24.57 -3.42
C LYS A 295 48.60 -26.03 -3.35
N PHE A 296 48.81 -26.68 -4.50
CA PHE A 296 49.35 -28.04 -4.51
C PHE A 296 50.70 -28.10 -3.78
N GLU A 297 50.85 -29.07 -2.87
CA GLU A 297 52.13 -29.35 -2.24
C GLU A 297 52.98 -30.22 -3.16
N ILE A 298 54.09 -29.65 -3.68
CA ILE A 298 55.10 -30.45 -4.35
C ILE A 298 55.85 -31.21 -3.25
N VAL A 299 55.54 -32.50 -3.08
CA VAL A 299 56.41 -33.38 -2.30
C VAL A 299 57.76 -33.45 -2.99
N LYS A 300 58.76 -32.79 -2.41
CA LYS A 300 60.16 -33.06 -2.76
C LYS A 300 60.46 -34.49 -2.28
N THR A 301 60.36 -35.49 -3.15
CA THR A 301 60.99 -36.80 -2.93
C THR A 301 62.49 -36.64 -3.13
N GLY A 302 63.13 -35.93 -2.20
CA GLY A 302 64.56 -35.79 -2.07
C GLY A 302 65.03 -36.58 -0.85
N SER A 303 64.85 -37.90 -0.87
CA SER A 303 65.75 -38.75 -0.11
C SER A 303 67.14 -38.57 -0.72
N ASN A 304 68.15 -38.27 0.08
CA ASN A 304 69.55 -38.33 -0.32
C ASN A 304 69.80 -39.64 -1.06
N PHE A 305 69.83 -39.59 -2.39
CA PHE A 305 70.25 -40.72 -3.22
C PHE A 305 71.76 -40.72 -3.16
N ASP A 306 72.31 -41.65 -2.39
CA ASP A 306 73.75 -41.93 -2.36
C ASP A 306 74.13 -42.55 -3.71
N VAL A 307 74.80 -41.76 -4.54
CA VAL A 307 75.15 -42.09 -5.94
C VAL A 307 76.25 -43.17 -6.07
N ASN A 308 76.65 -43.81 -4.96
CA ASN A 308 77.62 -44.90 -4.96
C ASN A 308 77.01 -46.32 -4.92
N ALA A 309 75.68 -46.46 -4.98
CA ALA A 309 75.04 -47.73 -5.30
C ALA A 309 74.67 -47.74 -6.80
N LEU A 310 75.46 -48.46 -7.59
CA LEU A 310 75.41 -48.55 -9.06
C LEU A 310 74.01 -48.75 -9.69
N ILE A 311 73.76 -47.94 -10.72
CA ILE A 311 72.80 -47.96 -11.84
C ILE A 311 72.84 -49.31 -12.63
N PRO A 312 71.86 -49.74 -13.47
CA PRO A 312 70.75 -48.97 -14.09
C PRO A 312 69.35 -49.58 -13.97
N PHE A 313 68.31 -48.73 -13.94
CA PHE A 313 67.21 -48.79 -14.92
C PHE A 313 66.25 -47.60 -14.70
N GLY A 314 65.90 -46.92 -15.79
CA GLY A 314 64.62 -46.23 -15.93
C GLY A 314 64.56 -44.77 -15.47
N ILE A 315 64.90 -43.87 -16.39
CA ILE A 315 64.25 -42.55 -16.43
C ILE A 315 62.74 -42.81 -16.62
N ILE A 316 61.92 -42.54 -15.60
CA ILE A 316 60.50 -42.27 -15.80
C ILE A 316 60.28 -40.78 -15.53
N LEU A 317 60.33 -40.04 -16.63
CA LEU A 317 59.58 -38.79 -16.78
C LEU A 317 58.10 -39.14 -16.69
N VAL A 318 57.41 -38.77 -15.61
CA VAL A 318 55.94 -38.66 -15.64
C VAL A 318 55.60 -37.28 -16.16
N ALA A 319 55.68 -37.14 -17.49
CA ALA A 319 54.95 -36.14 -18.22
C ALA A 319 53.66 -36.78 -18.74
N GLY A 320 52.53 -36.29 -18.23
CA GLY A 320 51.27 -36.23 -18.96
C GLY A 320 50.27 -37.39 -18.81
N GLY A 321 49.01 -36.99 -18.64
CA GLY A 321 47.97 -37.46 -19.55
C GLY A 321 47.00 -38.49 -19.01
N LEU A 322 45.77 -38.03 -18.75
CA LEU A 322 44.56 -38.85 -18.83
C LEU A 322 44.52 -39.61 -20.17
N GLY A 323 44.22 -40.91 -20.11
CA GLY A 323 43.93 -41.71 -21.30
C GLY A 323 43.48 -43.12 -20.92
N ALA A 324 42.20 -43.28 -20.60
CA ALA A 324 41.58 -44.58 -20.37
C ALA A 324 41.68 -45.46 -21.64
N LEU A 325 42.15 -46.71 -21.49
CA LEU A 325 42.14 -47.70 -22.56
C LEU A 325 41.54 -49.02 -22.07
N ILE A 326 40.36 -49.29 -22.61
CA ILE A 326 39.51 -50.47 -22.41
C ILE A 326 40.16 -51.69 -23.08
N LEU A 327 40.42 -52.76 -22.32
CA LEU A 327 40.83 -54.05 -22.88
C LEU A 327 39.63 -55.00 -22.97
N SER A 328 39.17 -55.24 -24.20
CA SER A 328 38.25 -56.33 -24.52
C SER A 328 39.02 -57.65 -24.66
N LYS A 329 38.48 -58.70 -24.04
CA LYS A 329 39.08 -60.04 -23.91
C LYS A 329 38.61 -60.90 -25.07
N LYS A 330 39.51 -61.36 -25.95
CA LYS A 330 39.24 -62.49 -26.87
C LYS A 330 40.12 -63.69 -26.51
N ARG A 331 39.49 -64.74 -26.00
CA ARG A 331 40.05 -66.11 -25.89
C ARG A 331 40.00 -66.77 -27.27
N LYS A 332 41.11 -67.37 -27.72
CA LYS A 332 41.09 -68.48 -28.68
C LYS A 332 41.38 -69.77 -27.90
N LEU A 333 40.49 -70.75 -28.04
CA LEU A 333 40.70 -72.14 -27.65
C LEU A 333 41.33 -72.87 -28.85
N SER A 334 42.24 -73.79 -28.55
CA SER A 334 42.62 -74.91 -29.42
C SER A 334 41.50 -75.95 -29.46
#